data_AF-A0AAN9MDJ4-F1
#
_entry.id   AF-A0AAN9MDJ4-F1
#
_cell.length_a   1.000
_cell.length_b   1.000
_cell.length_c   1.000
_cell.angle_alpha   90.00
_cell.angle_beta   90.00
_cell.angle_gamma   90.00
#
_symmetry.space_group_name_H-M   'P 1'
#
loop_
_entity.id
_entity.type
_entity.pdbx_description
1 polymer ?
#
loop_
_entity_poly.entity_id
_entity_poly.type
_entity_poly.pdbx_seq_one_letter_code
_entity_poly.pdbx_strand_id
1 'polypeptide(L)'
;MAASFTTLSPNCSIQPITLGLSSNCKVINSASSFLKPKSLPYIKHSCSLHVQLILRPIPQIPLQSHVSRAITHIKTKFLNAIVDSAFEFIDQLVLPSQANFAPVEELGEAMDITDIEGHIPDHFPEGVHVRNGPNPLFGGLKSSKSMMGKTKSVWVEGEGMLHALYFKRKNDGCYTIFYNNRYVQTVTYNLEKQSTNPLFLPAVKGDSLAVMCSMLLNWMRFGKLNKDYSNTNVFEHSEKLYSISENHIPQEIDIFTLNTLKYWDVNGAWNRPFASHPKKVLGTGELVIFGVDATKPYLEIGIVSADGKELVHKTDVKLDRSCLCHDIGITSRYIAILDFPLIVDSNRLLRRGQLIKFDKEKYARIGIMPIYGDANSIQWFEVEPNCTFHLINSFEDGHEVVLWGCRALDSIIPGPEDGLKESKLFSRVYEWRLNMKSGEVKEKYLTGAEEFMDFPMINASFTGIKNRYGYTQVVDPTASFAADIPKYGALAKLYFEEPCSEFPMGETRKEELIRVEYHRFERNVFCTGSAFVRKEGGVEEDDGWIITFVYNEDTGISQVHIIDTKKFSGEAVAKITIPCRVPYGFHGAFVSISF
;
A
#
# COMPACT_ATOMS: atom_id res chain seq x y z
N MET A 1 25.82 43.10 -37.52
CA MET A 1 26.95 43.26 -36.57
C MET A 1 27.07 41.93 -35.81
N ALA A 2 27.69 40.89 -36.37
CA ALA A 2 29.14 40.71 -36.56
C ALA A 2 29.91 40.73 -35.24
N ALA A 3 30.17 39.55 -34.67
CA ALA A 3 31.48 39.14 -34.15
C ALA A 3 31.44 37.66 -33.72
N SER A 4 31.97 36.83 -34.60
CA SER A 4 32.38 35.46 -34.42
C SER A 4 33.73 35.38 -33.71
N PHE A 5 33.93 34.38 -32.85
CA PHE A 5 35.26 33.82 -32.57
C PHE A 5 35.18 32.29 -32.50
N THR A 6 35.96 31.66 -33.36
CA THR A 6 36.20 30.22 -33.47
C THR A 6 37.64 29.91 -33.05
N THR A 7 37.85 28.63 -32.69
CA THR A 7 39.13 27.90 -32.51
C THR A 7 39.82 28.12 -31.14
N LEU A 8 40.29 27.12 -30.39
CA LEU A 8 41.01 25.88 -30.73
C LEU A 8 40.77 24.77 -29.68
N SER A 9 40.73 23.52 -30.13
CA SER A 9 41.03 22.31 -29.35
C SER A 9 42.53 22.20 -29.03
N PRO A 10 42.91 21.51 -27.94
CA PRO A 10 43.84 20.40 -28.13
C PRO A 10 43.44 19.13 -27.37
N ASN A 11 43.63 18.00 -28.05
CA ASN A 11 43.69 16.67 -27.47
C ASN A 11 44.73 16.60 -26.35
N CYS A 12 44.35 16.07 -25.18
CA CYS A 12 45.26 15.25 -24.38
C CYS A 12 44.47 14.33 -23.45
N SER A 13 44.58 13.05 -23.73
CA SER A 13 44.13 11.89 -22.96
C SER A 13 44.81 11.81 -21.59
N ILE A 14 44.04 11.68 -20.51
CA ILE A 14 44.55 11.23 -19.20
C ILE A 14 43.59 10.17 -18.65
N GLN A 15 44.09 8.93 -18.62
CA GLN A 15 43.50 7.76 -17.97
C GLN A 15 43.64 7.87 -16.43
N PRO A 16 42.67 7.39 -15.64
CA PRO A 16 42.92 7.04 -14.25
C PRO A 16 43.52 5.63 -14.16
N ILE A 17 44.75 5.58 -13.65
CA ILE A 17 45.53 4.39 -13.34
C ILE A 17 44.79 3.54 -12.30
N THR A 18 44.51 2.29 -12.66
CA THR A 18 44.04 1.23 -11.78
C THR A 18 45.27 0.56 -11.15
N LEU A 19 45.41 0.63 -9.82
CA LEU A 19 46.39 -0.18 -9.09
C LEU A 19 45.80 -1.56 -8.83
N GLY A 20 46.27 -2.54 -9.59
CA GLY A 20 46.03 -3.95 -9.35
C GLY A 20 46.92 -4.48 -8.24
N LEU A 21 46.32 -5.23 -7.31
CA LEU A 21 47.00 -6.24 -6.52
C LEU A 21 46.41 -7.60 -6.90
N SER A 22 47.26 -8.39 -7.55
CA SER A 22 47.03 -9.77 -7.92
C SER A 22 47.18 -10.69 -6.71
N SER A 23 46.29 -11.67 -6.57
CA SER A 23 46.66 -12.99 -6.06
C SER A 23 45.70 -14.05 -6.58
N ASN A 24 46.25 -14.91 -7.44
CA ASN A 24 45.67 -16.15 -7.94
C ASN A 24 45.27 -17.10 -6.81
N CYS A 25 44.13 -17.80 -6.96
CA CYS A 25 44.08 -19.23 -6.70
C CYS A 25 42.85 -19.88 -7.37
N LYS A 26 43.10 -20.74 -8.36
CA LYS A 26 42.16 -21.71 -8.93
C LYS A 26 42.29 -23.03 -8.15
N VAL A 27 41.17 -23.62 -7.73
CA VAL A 27 41.03 -25.07 -7.45
C VAL A 27 39.56 -25.43 -7.79
N ILE A 28 39.26 -25.89 -9.01
CA ILE A 28 39.10 -27.29 -9.47
C ILE A 28 38.16 -28.14 -8.59
N ASN A 29 36.95 -28.37 -9.11
CA ASN A 29 36.01 -29.42 -8.73
C ASN A 29 36.55 -30.80 -9.17
N SER A 30 36.42 -31.82 -8.31
CA SER A 30 36.23 -33.20 -8.76
C SER A 30 35.51 -34.02 -7.69
N ALA A 31 34.60 -34.88 -8.16
CA ALA A 31 33.75 -35.79 -7.41
C ALA A 31 34.23 -37.24 -7.57
N SER A 32 34.07 -38.08 -6.52
CA SER A 32 33.90 -39.57 -6.54
C SER A 32 34.26 -40.12 -5.15
N SER A 33 33.35 -40.62 -4.31
CA SER A 33 32.66 -41.92 -4.30
C SER A 33 33.50 -43.13 -3.80
N PHE A 34 33.08 -43.69 -2.66
CA PHE A 34 33.23 -45.07 -2.12
C PHE A 34 34.61 -45.70 -1.89
N LEU A 35 34.86 -46.18 -0.64
CA LEU A 35 35.17 -47.59 -0.31
C LEU A 35 35.28 -47.82 1.23
N LYS A 36 34.77 -48.97 1.70
CA LYS A 36 34.69 -49.47 3.09
C LYS A 36 36.05 -49.94 3.67
N PRO A 37 36.24 -49.98 5.01
CA PRO A 37 37.47 -50.47 5.64
C PRO A 37 37.47 -51.98 5.93
N LYS A 38 38.66 -52.61 5.82
CA LYS A 38 38.96 -53.98 6.27
C LYS A 38 39.65 -53.97 7.65
N SER A 39 39.49 -55.10 8.34
CA SER A 39 39.67 -55.39 9.78
C SER A 39 41.05 -55.91 10.22
N LEU A 40 41.48 -55.50 11.45
CA LEU A 40 42.20 -56.21 12.54
C LEU A 40 43.60 -56.86 12.30
N PRO A 41 44.41 -57.27 13.34
CA PRO A 41 44.20 -57.27 14.81
C PRO A 41 45.41 -56.86 15.74
N TYR A 42 45.06 -56.57 17.02
CA TYR A 42 45.71 -56.86 18.33
C TYR A 42 47.24 -56.94 18.54
N ILE A 43 47.71 -56.32 19.65
CA ILE A 43 48.52 -56.94 20.74
C ILE A 43 48.22 -56.23 22.09
N LYS A 44 48.11 -57.04 23.15
CA LYS A 44 47.80 -56.73 24.57
C LYS A 44 49.05 -56.45 25.41
N HIS A 45 48.91 -55.68 26.50
CA HIS A 45 49.21 -56.01 27.93
C HIS A 45 49.29 -54.69 28.74
N SER A 46 48.34 -54.39 29.64
CA SER A 46 48.18 -54.84 31.04
C SER A 46 48.83 -53.88 32.05
N CYS A 47 48.01 -53.13 32.81
CA CYS A 47 48.09 -53.12 34.27
C CYS A 47 46.86 -52.45 34.91
N SER A 48 46.46 -53.02 36.02
CA SER A 48 45.19 -52.88 36.74
C SER A 48 45.33 -51.92 37.94
N LEU A 49 44.31 -51.12 38.25
CA LEU A 49 43.76 -51.02 39.63
C LEU A 49 42.36 -50.39 39.63
N HIS A 50 41.51 -50.90 40.53
CA HIS A 50 40.06 -50.72 40.67
C HIS A 50 39.58 -49.29 41.00
N VAL A 51 38.39 -48.90 40.53
CA VAL A 51 37.16 -48.62 41.35
C VAL A 51 35.94 -48.62 40.41
N GLN A 52 34.91 -49.40 40.75
CA GLN A 52 33.62 -49.48 40.06
C GLN A 52 32.70 -48.35 40.58
N LEU A 53 32.21 -47.46 39.70
CA LEU A 53 31.04 -46.62 39.97
C LEU A 53 30.30 -46.35 38.65
N ILE A 54 28.97 -46.48 38.73
CA ILE A 54 27.99 -46.53 37.64
C ILE A 54 27.99 -45.23 36.82
N LEU A 55 28.31 -45.31 35.52
CA LEU A 55 28.05 -44.22 34.55
C LEU A 55 26.70 -44.49 33.86
N ARG A 56 25.66 -43.73 34.23
CA ARG A 56 24.49 -43.52 33.38
C ARG A 56 24.89 -42.59 32.22
N PRO A 57 24.42 -42.82 30.98
CA PRO A 57 24.65 -41.86 29.90
C PRO A 57 23.92 -40.54 30.22
N ILE A 58 24.66 -39.44 30.21
CA ILE A 58 24.12 -38.08 30.27
C ILE A 58 23.35 -37.84 28.96
N PRO A 59 22.10 -37.34 28.99
CA PRO A 59 21.41 -36.94 27.77
C PRO A 59 22.17 -35.78 27.13
N GLN A 60 22.54 -35.88 25.86
CA GLN A 60 23.01 -34.73 25.10
C GLN A 60 21.86 -33.73 24.97
N ILE A 61 21.84 -32.73 25.86
CA ILE A 61 20.99 -31.56 25.75
C ILE A 61 21.49 -30.74 24.54
N PRO A 62 20.63 -30.24 23.65
CA PRO A 62 21.02 -29.39 22.52
C PRO A 62 21.42 -27.99 23.00
N LEU A 63 22.63 -27.88 23.57
CA LEU A 63 23.17 -26.68 24.21
C LEU A 63 23.31 -25.50 23.23
N GLN A 64 23.56 -25.76 21.95
CA GLN A 64 23.75 -24.72 20.92
C GLN A 64 22.49 -23.87 20.70
N SER A 65 21.29 -24.47 20.72
CA SER A 65 20.04 -23.71 20.48
C SER A 65 19.64 -22.81 21.65
N HIS A 66 20.02 -23.18 22.87
CA HIS A 66 19.75 -22.39 24.08
C HIS A 66 20.76 -21.26 24.26
N VAL A 67 22.04 -21.51 23.96
CA VAL A 67 23.09 -20.47 24.00
C VAL A 67 22.84 -19.40 22.92
N SER A 68 22.46 -19.80 21.70
CA SER A 68 22.11 -18.84 20.65
C SER A 68 20.90 -17.99 21.02
N ARG A 69 19.86 -18.58 21.64
CA ARG A 69 18.66 -17.85 22.10
C ARG A 69 18.98 -16.90 23.26
N ALA A 70 19.82 -17.33 24.20
CA ALA A 70 20.25 -16.50 25.32
C ALA A 70 21.08 -15.29 24.86
N ILE A 71 22.01 -15.49 23.92
CA ILE A 71 22.82 -14.39 23.35
C ILE A 71 21.93 -13.39 22.61
N THR A 72 21.00 -13.86 21.77
CA THR A 72 20.04 -12.98 21.09
C THR A 72 19.18 -12.21 22.08
N HIS A 73 18.70 -12.87 23.14
CA HIS A 73 17.89 -12.22 24.17
C HIS A 73 18.68 -11.14 24.95
N ILE A 74 19.92 -11.43 25.35
CA ILE A 74 20.81 -10.46 26.02
C ILE A 74 21.09 -9.27 25.11
N LYS A 75 21.38 -9.51 23.82
CA LYS A 75 21.58 -8.46 22.81
C LYS A 75 20.35 -7.56 22.70
N THR A 76 19.16 -8.13 22.53
CA THR A 76 17.92 -7.35 22.40
C THR A 76 17.63 -6.56 23.66
N LYS A 77 17.81 -7.14 24.85
CA LYS A 77 17.62 -6.44 26.13
C LYS A 77 18.59 -5.26 26.30
N PHE A 78 19.85 -5.44 25.93
CA PHE A 78 20.86 -4.37 25.96
C PHE A 78 20.50 -3.24 24.97
N LEU A 79 20.12 -3.59 23.74
CA LEU A 79 19.70 -2.60 22.74
C LEU A 79 18.41 -1.88 23.14
N ASN A 80 17.46 -2.56 23.78
CA ASN A 80 16.26 -1.91 24.33
C ASN A 80 16.64 -0.91 25.42
N ALA A 81 17.51 -1.27 26.36
CA ALA A 81 17.99 -0.35 27.38
C ALA A 81 18.69 0.89 26.80
N ILE A 82 19.44 0.73 25.69
CA ILE A 82 20.00 1.87 24.95
C ILE A 82 18.87 2.77 24.44
N VAL A 83 17.86 2.20 23.78
CA VAL A 83 16.74 2.99 23.23
C VAL A 83 15.97 3.69 24.34
N ASP A 84 15.62 2.98 25.41
CA ASP A 84 14.87 3.52 26.55
C ASP A 84 15.63 4.65 27.27
N SER A 85 16.97 4.62 27.24
CA SER A 85 17.81 5.67 27.86
C SER A 85 18.11 6.86 26.93
N ALA A 86 18.17 6.64 25.62
CA ALA A 86 18.65 7.63 24.66
C ALA A 86 17.54 8.27 23.81
N PHE A 87 16.36 7.65 23.78
CA PHE A 87 15.22 8.10 22.98
C PHE A 87 14.00 8.32 23.87
N GLU A 88 13.39 9.47 23.68
CA GLU A 88 12.11 9.84 24.30
C GLU A 88 11.01 9.65 23.25
N PHE A 89 10.00 8.83 23.55
CA PHE A 89 8.78 8.76 22.75
C PHE A 89 7.84 9.89 23.13
N ILE A 90 7.31 10.58 22.13
CA ILE A 90 6.42 11.73 22.29
C ILE A 90 5.17 11.48 21.46
N ASP A 91 4.01 11.74 22.06
CA ASP A 91 2.73 11.68 21.36
C ASP A 91 2.65 12.82 20.35
N GLN A 92 2.30 12.49 19.10
CA GLN A 92 1.99 13.52 18.12
C GLN A 92 0.68 14.20 18.52
N LEU A 93 0.66 15.53 18.45
CA LEU A 93 -0.53 16.32 18.73
C LEU A 93 -1.62 15.94 17.72
N VAL A 94 -2.77 15.48 18.22
CA VAL A 94 -3.98 15.29 17.43
C VAL A 94 -4.80 16.58 17.54
N LEU A 95 -4.96 17.29 16.43
CA LEU A 95 -5.81 18.48 16.39
C LEU A 95 -7.27 18.09 16.61
N PRO A 96 -8.15 18.98 17.11
CA PRO A 96 -9.59 18.70 17.18
C PRO A 96 -10.18 18.33 15.81
N SER A 97 -9.69 18.96 14.74
CA SER A 97 -10.01 18.63 13.35
C SER A 97 -9.50 17.25 12.91
N GLN A 98 -8.68 16.58 13.71
CA GLN A 98 -8.17 15.23 13.45
C GLN A 98 -8.80 14.18 14.39
N ALA A 99 -9.81 14.54 15.20
CA ALA A 99 -10.34 13.68 16.25
C ALA A 99 -10.75 12.29 15.74
N ASN A 100 -11.35 12.18 14.54
CA ASN A 100 -11.77 10.89 14.01
C ASN A 100 -10.63 10.04 13.41
N PHE A 101 -9.41 10.55 13.30
CA PHE A 101 -8.22 9.73 13.00
C PHE A 101 -7.65 9.04 14.26
N ALA A 102 -8.13 9.39 15.45
CA ALA A 102 -7.71 8.72 16.67
C ALA A 102 -8.12 7.23 16.64
N PRO A 103 -7.32 6.33 17.22
CA PRO A 103 -7.60 4.90 17.20
C PRO A 103 -8.88 4.54 17.98
N VAL A 104 -9.45 3.39 17.67
CA VAL A 104 -10.53 2.76 18.44
C VAL A 104 -10.11 1.40 18.97
N GLU A 105 -10.85 0.92 19.97
CA GLU A 105 -10.64 -0.41 20.54
C GLU A 105 -11.21 -1.51 19.64
N GLU A 106 -10.61 -2.69 19.75
CA GLU A 106 -11.12 -3.92 19.16
C GLU A 106 -12.36 -4.39 19.93
N LEU A 107 -13.43 -4.75 19.21
CA LEU A 107 -14.64 -5.28 19.81
C LEU A 107 -14.40 -6.67 20.41
N GLY A 108 -15.05 -7.00 21.52
CA GLY A 108 -15.04 -8.37 22.04
C GLY A 108 -15.79 -9.34 21.10
N GLU A 109 -16.98 -8.93 20.66
CA GLU A 109 -17.89 -9.72 19.81
C GLU A 109 -18.49 -8.83 18.72
N ALA A 110 -18.98 -9.45 17.65
CA ALA A 110 -19.69 -8.73 16.59
C ALA A 110 -20.99 -8.13 17.14
N MET A 111 -21.37 -6.96 16.63
CA MET A 111 -22.56 -6.22 17.06
C MET A 111 -23.67 -6.36 16.03
N ASP A 112 -24.86 -6.78 16.48
CA ASP A 112 -26.05 -6.72 15.64
C ASP A 112 -26.46 -5.26 15.39
N ILE A 113 -26.81 -4.94 14.14
CA ILE A 113 -27.23 -3.61 13.73
C ILE A 113 -28.72 -3.61 13.39
N THR A 114 -29.46 -2.76 14.09
CA THR A 114 -30.92 -2.63 13.95
C THR A 114 -31.36 -1.24 13.51
N ASP A 115 -30.50 -0.24 13.69
CA ASP A 115 -30.80 1.15 13.31
C ASP A 115 -30.44 1.39 11.84
N ILE A 116 -31.46 1.31 10.99
CA ILE A 116 -31.37 1.47 9.54
C ILE A 116 -32.43 2.46 9.11
N GLU A 117 -31.99 3.61 8.61
CA GLU A 117 -32.85 4.58 7.94
C GLU A 117 -32.93 4.25 6.45
N GLY A 118 -34.11 4.36 5.84
CA GLY A 118 -34.34 3.99 4.44
C GLY A 118 -34.56 2.49 4.26
N HIS A 119 -34.15 1.95 3.11
CA HIS A 119 -34.38 0.56 2.73
C HIS A 119 -33.19 0.00 1.95
N ILE A 120 -32.62 -1.11 2.42
CA ILE A 120 -31.58 -1.85 1.70
C ILE A 120 -32.23 -2.51 0.47
N PRO A 121 -31.79 -2.22 -0.76
CA PRO A 121 -32.45 -2.71 -1.96
C PRO A 121 -32.57 -4.25 -2.05
N ASP A 122 -33.69 -4.76 -2.59
CA ASP A 122 -33.96 -6.20 -2.67
C ASP A 122 -32.88 -7.01 -3.41
N HIS A 123 -32.23 -6.39 -4.40
CA HIS A 123 -31.17 -7.00 -5.21
C HIS A 123 -29.75 -6.60 -4.77
N PHE A 124 -29.62 -6.06 -3.56
CA PHE A 124 -28.32 -5.88 -2.94
C PHE A 124 -27.72 -7.27 -2.66
N PRO A 125 -26.46 -7.54 -3.01
CA PRO A 125 -25.88 -8.86 -2.81
C PRO A 125 -25.65 -9.17 -1.33
N GLU A 126 -25.73 -10.45 -0.98
CA GLU A 126 -25.12 -10.92 0.26
C GLU A 126 -23.60 -10.77 0.21
N GLY A 127 -23.02 -10.33 1.31
CA GLY A 127 -21.59 -10.09 1.34
C GLY A 127 -21.11 -9.31 2.55
N VAL A 128 -19.88 -8.82 2.44
CA VAL A 128 -19.20 -8.07 3.48
C VAL A 128 -18.60 -6.82 2.89
N HIS A 129 -18.99 -5.66 3.42
CA HIS A 129 -18.26 -4.43 3.20
C HIS A 129 -17.14 -4.33 4.22
N VAL A 130 -15.89 -4.47 3.77
CA VAL A 130 -14.70 -4.43 4.63
C VAL A 130 -13.80 -3.28 4.22
N ARG A 131 -13.26 -2.55 5.19
CA ARG A 131 -12.35 -1.43 4.96
C ARG A 131 -11.17 -1.52 5.92
N ASN A 132 -10.00 -1.16 5.41
CA ASN A 132 -8.76 -1.12 6.16
C ASN A 132 -8.32 0.32 6.47
N GLY A 133 -7.55 0.50 7.53
CA GLY A 133 -7.01 1.80 7.90
C GLY A 133 -6.02 1.72 9.07
N PRO A 134 -5.30 2.82 9.34
CA PRO A 134 -4.35 2.90 10.44
C PRO A 134 -5.12 3.07 11.76
N ASN A 135 -4.72 2.31 12.77
CA ASN A 135 -5.26 2.38 14.12
C ASN A 135 -4.11 2.23 15.13
N PRO A 136 -3.36 3.31 15.44
CA PRO A 136 -2.15 3.21 16.26
C PRO A 136 -2.38 2.63 17.65
N LEU A 137 -1.61 1.61 18.04
CA LEU A 137 -1.79 0.86 19.31
C LEU A 137 -1.69 1.71 20.58
N PHE A 138 -0.89 2.76 20.57
CA PHE A 138 -0.54 3.52 21.77
C PHE A 138 -1.29 4.86 21.83
N GLY A 139 -2.56 4.89 21.43
CA GLY A 139 -3.41 6.09 21.51
C GLY A 139 -3.17 7.14 20.41
N GLY A 140 -2.22 6.92 19.50
CA GLY A 140 -1.93 7.82 18.38
C GLY A 140 -0.56 7.60 17.77
N LEU A 141 -0.27 8.38 16.72
CA LEU A 141 1.04 8.38 16.07
C LEU A 141 2.13 8.90 17.02
N LYS A 142 3.34 8.35 16.86
CA LYS A 142 4.47 8.66 17.73
C LYS A 142 5.53 9.49 17.01
N SER A 143 6.19 10.33 17.79
CA SER A 143 7.48 10.91 17.47
C SER A 143 8.53 10.37 18.42
N SER A 144 9.79 10.49 18.04
CA SER A 144 10.91 10.21 18.93
C SER A 144 11.91 11.34 18.91
N LYS A 145 12.51 11.64 20.07
CA LYS A 145 13.55 12.64 20.23
C LYS A 145 14.78 12.01 20.88
N SER A 146 15.95 12.32 20.33
CA SER A 146 17.25 11.87 20.86
C SER A 146 18.31 12.97 20.65
N MET A 147 19.54 12.69 21.09
CA MET A 147 20.70 13.56 20.77
C MET A 147 20.98 13.64 19.26
N MET A 148 20.52 12.67 18.47
CA MET A 148 20.69 12.64 17.02
C MET A 148 19.65 13.46 16.26
N GLY A 149 18.62 13.98 16.94
CA GLY A 149 17.53 14.74 16.36
C GLY A 149 16.16 14.12 16.66
N LYS A 150 15.16 14.50 15.86
CA LYS A 150 13.76 14.08 15.99
C LYS A 150 13.32 13.24 14.80
N THR A 151 12.52 12.21 15.07
CA THR A 151 11.75 11.49 14.06
C THR A 151 10.27 11.54 14.37
N LYS A 152 9.43 11.37 13.35
CA LYS A 152 7.98 11.29 13.46
C LYS A 152 7.41 10.28 12.47
N SER A 153 6.36 9.58 12.90
CA SER A 153 5.52 8.83 11.97
C SER A 153 4.80 9.78 11.02
N VAL A 154 4.63 9.36 9.77
CA VAL A 154 3.77 10.05 8.79
C VAL A 154 2.31 9.65 8.99
N TRP A 155 1.39 10.45 8.45
CA TRP A 155 -0.05 10.29 8.66
C TRP A 155 -0.63 8.97 8.14
N VAL A 156 0.08 8.30 7.21
CA VAL A 156 -0.31 6.99 6.67
C VAL A 156 0.16 5.79 7.49
N GLU A 157 0.97 6.00 8.52
CA GLU A 157 1.46 4.93 9.40
C GLU A 157 0.43 4.55 10.48
N GLY A 158 0.63 3.39 11.10
CA GLY A 158 -0.22 2.85 12.16
C GLY A 158 -0.58 1.40 11.88
N GLU A 159 -0.84 0.63 12.93
CA GLU A 159 -1.23 -0.78 12.79
C GLU A 159 -2.57 -0.89 12.04
N GLY A 160 -2.70 -1.87 11.16
CA GLY A 160 -3.92 -2.07 10.39
C GLY A 160 -5.09 -2.55 11.25
N MET A 161 -6.25 -1.93 11.08
CA MET A 161 -7.50 -2.39 11.64
C MET A 161 -8.57 -2.52 10.56
N LEU A 162 -9.18 -3.69 10.52
CA LEU A 162 -10.30 -3.99 9.63
C LEU A 162 -11.60 -3.61 10.33
N HIS A 163 -12.50 -3.00 9.56
CA HIS A 163 -13.88 -2.76 9.92
C HIS A 163 -14.76 -3.42 8.88
N ALA A 164 -15.66 -4.30 9.32
CA ALA A 164 -16.52 -5.08 8.43
C ALA A 164 -17.98 -4.94 8.82
N LEU A 165 -18.82 -4.67 7.82
CA LEU A 165 -20.27 -4.72 7.92
C LEU A 165 -20.78 -5.87 7.04
N TYR A 166 -21.50 -6.79 7.65
CA TYR A 166 -21.93 -8.02 7.03
C TYR A 166 -23.40 -7.94 6.67
N PHE A 167 -23.75 -8.37 5.46
CA PHE A 167 -25.09 -8.34 4.90
C PHE A 167 -25.56 -9.77 4.65
N LYS A 168 -26.26 -10.35 5.62
CA LYS A 168 -26.84 -11.68 5.49
C LYS A 168 -28.31 -11.59 5.15
N ARG A 169 -28.73 -12.19 4.04
CA ARG A 169 -30.13 -12.16 3.61
C ARG A 169 -30.91 -13.25 4.34
N LYS A 170 -32.11 -12.91 4.75
CA LYS A 170 -33.08 -13.81 5.36
C LYS A 170 -34.00 -14.40 4.29
N ASN A 171 -34.70 -15.47 4.64
CA ASN A 171 -35.65 -16.13 3.76
C ASN A 171 -36.83 -15.24 3.32
N ASP A 172 -37.13 -14.18 4.07
CA ASP A 172 -38.17 -13.19 3.78
C ASP A 172 -37.68 -12.03 2.89
N GLY A 173 -36.41 -12.06 2.47
CA GLY A 173 -35.77 -11.01 1.68
C GLY A 173 -35.14 -9.87 2.49
N CYS A 174 -35.38 -9.79 3.80
CA CYS A 174 -34.76 -8.78 4.67
C CYS A 174 -33.29 -9.12 4.96
N TYR A 175 -32.51 -8.13 5.45
CA TYR A 175 -31.12 -8.35 5.87
C TYR A 175 -31.00 -8.45 7.40
N THR A 176 -30.17 -9.38 7.87
CA THR A 176 -29.50 -9.29 9.16
C THR A 176 -28.16 -8.59 8.92
N ILE A 177 -27.89 -7.53 9.69
CA ILE A 177 -26.63 -6.82 9.62
C ILE A 177 -25.87 -6.99 10.94
N PHE A 178 -24.59 -7.27 10.82
CA PHE A 178 -23.67 -7.25 11.95
C PHE A 178 -22.40 -6.49 11.59
N TYR A 179 -21.79 -5.87 12.60
CA TYR A 179 -20.56 -5.11 12.49
C TYR A 179 -19.47 -5.75 13.35
N ASN A 180 -18.25 -5.78 12.85
CA ASN A 180 -17.08 -6.23 13.60
C ASN A 180 -15.84 -5.41 13.23
N ASN A 181 -14.88 -5.32 14.15
CA ASN A 181 -13.55 -4.79 13.87
C ASN A 181 -12.46 -5.67 14.49
N ARG A 182 -11.32 -5.78 13.82
CA ARG A 182 -10.14 -6.53 14.32
C ARG A 182 -8.86 -5.90 13.84
N TYR A 183 -7.85 -5.91 14.70
CA TYR A 183 -6.49 -5.62 14.27
C TYR A 183 -5.96 -6.72 13.36
N VAL A 184 -5.18 -6.32 12.36
CA VAL A 184 -4.38 -7.25 11.58
C VAL A 184 -3.16 -7.64 12.41
N GLN A 185 -3.04 -8.93 12.74
CA GLN A 185 -2.03 -9.43 13.65
C GLN A 185 -0.69 -9.65 12.96
N THR A 186 -0.04 -8.56 12.56
CA THR A 186 1.31 -8.59 12.00
C THR A 186 2.34 -9.04 13.05
N VAL A 187 3.55 -9.43 12.63
CA VAL A 187 4.63 -9.83 13.55
C VAL A 187 4.94 -8.67 14.49
N THR A 188 5.05 -7.45 13.96
CA THR A 188 5.35 -6.26 14.75
C THR A 188 4.19 -5.84 15.65
N TYR A 189 2.94 -6.00 15.20
CA TYR A 189 1.76 -5.82 16.05
C TYR A 189 1.80 -6.75 17.26
N ASN A 190 2.06 -8.04 17.06
CA ASN A 190 2.09 -9.02 18.14
C ASN A 190 3.23 -8.76 19.14
N LEU A 191 4.36 -8.22 18.68
CA LEU A 191 5.45 -7.78 19.55
C LEU A 191 5.04 -6.59 20.42
N GLU A 192 4.36 -5.60 19.85
CA GLU A 192 3.98 -4.38 20.57
C GLU A 192 2.72 -4.53 21.42
N LYS A 193 1.77 -5.39 21.04
CA LYS A 193 0.55 -5.67 21.83
C LYS A 193 0.86 -6.19 23.23
N GLN A 194 2.01 -6.86 23.40
CA GLN A 194 2.47 -7.39 24.68
C GLN A 194 3.27 -6.36 25.51
N SER A 195 3.53 -5.19 24.94
CA SER A 195 4.33 -4.13 25.55
C SER A 195 3.45 -3.04 26.15
N THR A 196 3.92 -2.42 27.24
CA THR A 196 3.27 -1.24 27.81
C THR A 196 3.67 0.05 27.09
N ASN A 197 4.76 0.04 26.33
CA ASN A 197 5.32 1.19 25.63
C ASN A 197 5.60 0.88 24.15
N PRO A 198 5.62 1.89 23.26
CA PRO A 198 6.08 1.73 21.89
C PRO A 198 7.49 1.10 21.83
N LEU A 199 7.70 0.14 20.92
CA LEU A 199 8.99 -0.54 20.76
C LEU A 199 9.76 -0.01 19.54
N PHE A 200 9.07 0.22 18.43
CA PHE A 200 9.68 0.67 17.18
C PHE A 200 9.84 2.19 17.17
N LEU A 201 11.05 2.66 16.86
CA LEU A 201 11.31 4.07 16.64
C LEU A 201 10.74 4.49 15.27
N PRO A 202 10.03 5.62 15.15
CA PRO A 202 9.64 6.14 13.85
C PRO A 202 10.88 6.39 12.98
N ALA A 203 10.86 5.89 11.75
CA ALA A 203 12.04 5.89 10.89
C ALA A 203 11.74 6.26 9.42
N VAL A 204 10.65 6.99 9.18
CA VAL A 204 10.28 7.48 7.84
C VAL A 204 10.59 8.98 7.69
N LYS A 205 10.12 9.81 8.63
CA LYS A 205 10.21 11.28 8.55
C LYS A 205 10.96 11.85 9.76
N GLY A 206 11.83 12.84 9.53
CA GLY A 206 12.60 13.47 10.60
C GLY A 206 13.99 13.93 10.17
N ASP A 207 14.80 14.29 11.17
CA ASP A 207 16.22 14.61 11.01
C ASP A 207 16.97 13.38 10.48
N SER A 208 17.80 13.57 9.45
CA SER A 208 18.39 12.45 8.70
C SER A 208 19.19 11.47 9.58
N LEU A 209 19.98 12.00 10.52
CA LEU A 209 20.77 11.17 11.43
C LEU A 209 19.87 10.39 12.39
N ALA A 210 18.82 11.02 12.93
CA ALA A 210 17.87 10.35 13.79
C ALA A 210 17.12 9.24 13.04
N VAL A 211 16.68 9.49 11.79
CA VAL A 211 16.04 8.48 10.93
C VAL A 211 16.98 7.29 10.70
N MET A 212 18.24 7.53 10.32
CA MET A 212 19.22 6.45 10.12
C MET A 212 19.45 5.62 11.39
N CYS A 213 19.61 6.29 12.53
CA CYS A 213 19.78 5.62 13.82
C CYS A 213 18.54 4.79 14.19
N SER A 214 17.33 5.32 13.99
CA SER A 214 16.08 4.61 14.22
C SER A 214 15.97 3.35 13.34
N MET A 215 16.25 3.47 12.04
CA MET A 215 16.25 2.32 11.10
C MET A 215 17.24 1.23 11.55
N LEU A 216 18.47 1.64 11.89
CA LEU A 216 19.52 0.71 12.34
C LEU A 216 19.15 0.03 13.66
N LEU A 217 18.65 0.78 14.64
CA LEU A 217 18.27 0.25 15.95
C LEU A 217 17.03 -0.65 15.85
N ASN A 218 16.05 -0.32 15.03
CA ASN A 218 14.92 -1.22 14.75
C ASN A 218 15.43 -2.53 14.11
N TRP A 219 16.32 -2.45 13.11
CA TRP A 219 16.86 -3.63 12.46
C TRP A 219 17.70 -4.50 13.40
N MET A 220 18.56 -3.91 14.23
CA MET A 220 19.38 -4.67 15.17
C MET A 220 18.57 -5.35 16.28
N ARG A 221 17.42 -4.78 16.66
CA ARG A 221 16.52 -5.29 17.71
C ARG A 221 15.53 -6.33 17.19
N PHE A 222 14.96 -6.10 16.01
CA PHE A 222 13.79 -6.84 15.51
C PHE A 222 13.99 -7.44 14.11
N GLY A 223 15.11 -7.16 13.44
CA GLY A 223 15.34 -7.58 12.04
C GLY A 223 14.51 -6.81 11.02
N LYS A 224 13.88 -5.70 11.43
CA LYS A 224 12.94 -4.90 10.62
C LYS A 224 13.32 -3.42 10.69
N LEU A 225 13.29 -2.71 9.56
CA LEU A 225 13.60 -1.28 9.53
C LEU A 225 12.46 -0.43 10.12
N ASN A 226 11.22 -0.83 9.86
CA ASN A 226 9.98 -0.21 10.33
C ASN A 226 8.96 -1.29 10.72
N LYS A 227 7.82 -0.88 11.28
CA LYS A 227 6.71 -1.77 11.61
C LYS A 227 6.07 -2.35 10.35
N ASP A 228 5.55 -3.57 10.41
CA ASP A 228 4.68 -4.13 9.38
C ASP A 228 3.25 -3.62 9.64
N TYR A 229 2.75 -2.70 8.79
CA TYR A 229 1.50 -1.99 9.08
C TYR A 229 0.24 -2.78 8.69
N SER A 230 0.20 -3.31 7.47
CA SER A 230 -0.99 -3.95 6.87
C SER A 230 -2.28 -3.12 6.98
N ASN A 231 -2.18 -1.81 6.78
CA ASN A 231 -3.27 -0.87 7.04
C ASN A 231 -3.89 -0.26 5.77
N THR A 232 -3.33 -0.54 4.59
CA THR A 232 -3.57 0.26 3.39
C THR A 232 -4.79 -0.21 2.64
N ASN A 233 -4.83 -1.49 2.25
CA ASN A 233 -5.92 -2.03 1.44
C ASN A 233 -6.38 -3.42 1.91
N VAL A 234 -7.53 -3.84 1.40
CA VAL A 234 -8.07 -5.19 1.44
C VAL A 234 -8.46 -5.62 0.03
N PHE A 235 -8.10 -6.84 -0.36
CA PHE A 235 -8.45 -7.36 -1.68
C PHE A 235 -8.74 -8.85 -1.66
N GLU A 236 -9.51 -9.32 -2.64
CA GLU A 236 -9.89 -10.71 -2.77
C GLU A 236 -9.18 -11.36 -3.97
N HIS A 237 -8.52 -12.49 -3.72
CA HIS A 237 -7.95 -13.33 -4.77
C HIS A 237 -8.09 -14.81 -4.41
N SER A 238 -8.52 -15.63 -5.36
CA SER A 238 -8.79 -17.06 -5.14
C SER A 238 -9.69 -17.31 -3.92
N GLU A 239 -10.80 -16.57 -3.82
CA GLU A 239 -11.81 -16.71 -2.73
C GLU A 239 -11.27 -16.43 -1.33
N LYS A 240 -10.11 -15.78 -1.24
CA LYS A 240 -9.46 -15.40 0.02
C LYS A 240 -9.36 -13.89 0.12
N LEU A 241 -9.61 -13.38 1.31
CA LEU A 241 -9.41 -11.97 1.64
C LEU A 241 -7.99 -11.76 2.15
N TYR A 242 -7.34 -10.70 1.68
CA TYR A 242 -6.02 -10.30 2.16
C TYR A 242 -6.06 -8.87 2.65
N SER A 243 -5.32 -8.59 3.72
CA SER A 243 -4.95 -7.25 4.16
C SER A 243 -3.51 -6.95 3.75
N ILE A 244 -3.22 -5.70 3.36
CA ILE A 244 -1.93 -5.35 2.77
C ILE A 244 -1.50 -3.91 3.06
N SER A 245 -0.19 -3.69 3.09
CA SER A 245 0.47 -2.38 3.03
C SER A 245 1.80 -2.51 2.28
N GLU A 246 2.21 -1.43 1.61
CA GLU A 246 3.34 -1.41 0.66
C GLU A 246 4.68 -1.86 1.24
N ASN A 247 4.83 -1.88 2.57
CA ASN A 247 6.08 -2.19 3.23
C ASN A 247 6.22 -3.65 3.70
N HIS A 248 5.23 -4.51 3.44
CA HIS A 248 5.29 -5.92 3.81
C HIS A 248 4.50 -6.83 2.85
N ILE A 249 4.58 -8.15 3.06
CA ILE A 249 3.76 -9.13 2.32
C ILE A 249 2.33 -9.17 2.90
N PRO A 250 1.32 -9.61 2.14
CA PRO A 250 -0.08 -9.58 2.58
C PRO A 250 -0.38 -10.60 3.67
N GLN A 251 -1.39 -10.31 4.48
CA GLN A 251 -1.93 -11.20 5.51
C GLN A 251 -3.27 -11.76 5.02
N GLU A 252 -3.40 -13.08 4.93
CA GLU A 252 -4.67 -13.76 4.70
C GLU A 252 -5.59 -13.53 5.91
N ILE A 253 -6.83 -13.13 5.65
CA ILE A 253 -7.84 -12.80 6.66
C ILE A 253 -9.02 -13.76 6.52
N ASP A 254 -9.44 -14.34 7.63
CA ASP A 254 -10.71 -15.06 7.69
C ASP A 254 -11.85 -14.03 7.62
N ILE A 255 -12.64 -14.06 6.55
CA ILE A 255 -13.64 -13.01 6.30
C ILE A 255 -14.76 -13.00 7.35
N PHE A 256 -15.08 -14.13 7.98
CA PHE A 256 -16.18 -14.24 8.94
C PHE A 256 -15.80 -13.73 10.33
N THR A 257 -14.54 -13.95 10.73
CA THR A 257 -14.04 -13.61 12.08
C THR A 257 -13.12 -12.39 12.09
N LEU A 258 -12.62 -11.98 10.92
CA LEU A 258 -11.53 -11.03 10.70
C LEU A 258 -10.20 -11.43 11.37
N ASN A 259 -10.06 -12.69 11.76
CA ASN A 259 -8.80 -13.18 12.30
C ASN A 259 -7.73 -13.21 11.22
N THR A 260 -6.52 -12.78 11.58
CA THR A 260 -5.34 -12.93 10.74
C THR A 260 -4.89 -14.39 10.73
N LEU A 261 -4.78 -14.97 9.54
CA LEU A 261 -4.39 -16.35 9.34
C LEU A 261 -2.87 -16.44 9.11
N LYS A 262 -2.44 -16.44 7.84
CA LYS A 262 -1.04 -16.59 7.45
C LYS A 262 -0.59 -15.47 6.53
N TYR A 263 0.72 -15.32 6.42
CA TYR A 263 1.33 -14.44 5.43
C TYR A 263 1.29 -15.12 4.06
N TRP A 264 1.05 -14.34 3.01
CA TRP A 264 1.00 -14.85 1.64
C TRP A 264 2.24 -14.42 0.86
N ASP A 265 3.22 -15.33 0.79
CA ASP A 265 4.47 -15.18 0.06
C ASP A 265 4.49 -15.97 -1.27
N VAL A 266 3.31 -16.39 -1.73
CA VAL A 266 3.13 -17.21 -2.94
C VAL A 266 3.99 -18.48 -2.90
N ASN A 267 3.85 -19.25 -1.80
CA ASN A 267 4.63 -20.48 -1.55
C ASN A 267 6.16 -20.24 -1.55
N GLY A 268 6.57 -19.08 -1.03
CA GLY A 268 7.97 -18.65 -0.98
C GLY A 268 8.55 -18.15 -2.31
N ALA A 269 7.76 -18.07 -3.38
CA ALA A 269 8.21 -17.56 -4.68
C ALA A 269 8.32 -16.02 -4.70
N TRP A 270 7.61 -15.33 -3.80
CA TRP A 270 7.65 -13.88 -3.67
C TRP A 270 8.41 -13.45 -2.41
N ASN A 271 9.34 -12.50 -2.57
CA ASN A 271 10.24 -12.06 -1.50
C ASN A 271 10.37 -10.53 -1.39
N ARG A 272 9.45 -9.78 -2.00
CA ARG A 272 9.40 -8.33 -1.92
C ARG A 272 8.26 -7.86 -1.03
N PRO A 273 8.33 -6.61 -0.51
CA PRO A 273 7.13 -5.92 -0.08
C PRO A 273 6.09 -5.96 -1.20
N PHE A 274 4.83 -6.12 -0.86
CA PHE A 274 3.76 -6.29 -1.82
C PHE A 274 2.98 -4.98 -1.85
N ALA A 275 2.97 -4.31 -3.00
CA ALA A 275 2.27 -3.05 -3.15
C ALA A 275 0.75 -3.20 -2.99
N SER A 276 0.10 -2.18 -2.45
CA SER A 276 -1.28 -2.27 -1.95
C SER A 276 -2.36 -2.39 -3.03
N HIS A 277 -2.00 -2.30 -4.32
CA HIS A 277 -2.95 -2.32 -5.45
C HIS A 277 -2.65 -3.42 -6.48
N PRO A 278 -2.79 -4.70 -6.10
CA PRO A 278 -2.80 -5.76 -7.10
C PRO A 278 -4.00 -5.61 -8.04
N LYS A 279 -3.85 -6.07 -9.29
CA LYS A 279 -4.91 -6.00 -10.29
C LYS A 279 -5.18 -7.37 -10.90
N LYS A 280 -6.45 -7.76 -10.97
CA LYS A 280 -6.89 -9.04 -11.53
C LYS A 280 -7.06 -8.91 -13.05
N VAL A 281 -6.39 -9.76 -13.81
CA VAL A 281 -6.49 -9.78 -15.28
C VAL A 281 -7.83 -10.39 -15.68
N LEU A 282 -8.62 -9.63 -16.45
CA LEU A 282 -9.89 -10.10 -16.97
C LEU A 282 -9.68 -11.29 -17.92
N GLY A 283 -10.49 -12.34 -17.77
CA GLY A 283 -10.43 -13.55 -18.61
C GLY A 283 -9.58 -14.67 -18.03
N THR A 284 -8.33 -14.39 -17.61
CA THR A 284 -7.47 -15.43 -16.99
C THR A 284 -7.71 -15.59 -15.49
N GLY A 285 -8.14 -14.50 -14.82
CA GLY A 285 -8.29 -14.47 -13.36
C GLY A 285 -6.97 -14.40 -12.61
N GLU A 286 -5.83 -14.31 -13.30
CA GLU A 286 -4.51 -14.13 -12.70
C GLU A 286 -4.41 -12.76 -12.02
N LEU A 287 -3.52 -12.65 -11.04
CA LEU A 287 -3.30 -11.43 -10.28
C LEU A 287 -1.94 -10.84 -10.61
N VAL A 288 -1.92 -9.63 -11.17
CA VAL A 288 -0.69 -8.84 -11.30
C VAL A 288 -0.38 -8.20 -9.96
N ILE A 289 0.83 -8.45 -9.49
CA ILE A 289 1.37 -7.98 -8.22
C ILE A 289 2.68 -7.24 -8.50
N PHE A 290 3.11 -6.38 -7.60
CA PHE A 290 4.41 -5.73 -7.71
C PHE A 290 4.96 -5.35 -6.34
N GLY A 291 6.25 -5.09 -6.28
CA GLY A 291 6.95 -4.73 -5.06
C GLY A 291 8.03 -3.70 -5.32
N VAL A 292 8.06 -2.68 -4.45
CA VAL A 292 9.07 -1.62 -4.48
C VAL A 292 10.02 -1.81 -3.31
N ASP A 293 11.31 -1.60 -3.55
CA ASP A 293 12.36 -1.68 -2.54
C ASP A 293 13.33 -0.48 -2.67
N ALA A 294 13.95 -0.09 -1.56
CA ALA A 294 15.00 0.94 -1.55
C ALA A 294 16.34 0.43 -2.11
N THR A 295 16.44 -0.87 -2.42
CA THR A 295 17.61 -1.54 -2.99
C THR A 295 17.27 -2.24 -4.30
N LYS A 296 18.26 -2.45 -5.19
CA LYS A 296 18.01 -3.12 -6.48
C LYS A 296 17.68 -4.62 -6.29
N PRO A 297 16.80 -5.18 -7.13
CA PRO A 297 15.87 -4.51 -8.06
C PRO A 297 14.85 -3.62 -7.33
N TYR A 298 14.71 -2.38 -7.81
CA TYR A 298 13.88 -1.36 -7.14
C TYR A 298 12.39 -1.56 -7.36
N LEU A 299 12.00 -2.18 -8.48
CA LEU A 299 10.62 -2.54 -8.77
C LEU A 299 10.62 -3.90 -9.47
N GLU A 300 9.94 -4.87 -8.85
CA GLU A 300 9.66 -6.18 -9.44
C GLU A 300 8.16 -6.33 -9.64
N ILE A 301 7.76 -6.96 -10.74
CA ILE A 301 6.38 -7.31 -11.07
C ILE A 301 6.26 -8.84 -11.03
N GLY A 302 5.16 -9.33 -10.49
CA GLY A 302 4.80 -10.75 -10.46
C GLY A 302 3.42 -10.98 -11.05
N ILE A 303 3.21 -12.17 -11.60
CA ILE A 303 1.87 -12.65 -11.97
C ILE A 303 1.60 -13.90 -11.17
N VAL A 304 0.51 -13.89 -10.42
CA VAL A 304 0.07 -15.03 -9.62
C VAL A 304 -1.07 -15.74 -10.32
N SER A 305 -1.05 -17.07 -10.33
CA SER A 305 -2.11 -17.91 -10.89
C SER A 305 -3.48 -17.57 -10.30
N ALA A 306 -4.55 -17.86 -11.05
CA ALA A 306 -5.93 -17.60 -10.63
C ALA A 306 -6.31 -18.29 -9.31
N ASP A 307 -5.70 -19.43 -8.99
CA ASP A 307 -5.90 -20.17 -7.74
C ASP A 307 -4.97 -19.68 -6.60
N GLY A 308 -4.18 -18.64 -6.83
CA GLY A 308 -3.32 -18.00 -5.84
C GLY A 308 -2.11 -18.82 -5.39
N LYS A 309 -1.79 -19.94 -6.06
CA LYS A 309 -0.73 -20.88 -5.60
C LYS A 309 0.63 -20.68 -6.26
N GLU A 310 0.68 -20.23 -7.50
CA GLU A 310 1.93 -20.19 -8.26
C GLU A 310 2.24 -18.77 -8.74
N LEU A 311 3.51 -18.38 -8.63
CA LEU A 311 4.03 -17.21 -9.30
C LEU A 311 4.38 -17.62 -10.74
N VAL A 312 3.47 -17.37 -11.68
CA VAL A 312 3.59 -17.81 -13.08
C VAL A 312 4.59 -16.98 -13.87
N HIS A 313 4.86 -15.75 -13.43
CA HIS A 313 5.84 -14.86 -14.05
C HIS A 313 6.44 -13.89 -13.03
N LYS A 314 7.70 -13.51 -13.20
CA LYS A 314 8.38 -12.50 -12.38
C LYS A 314 9.37 -11.70 -13.22
N THR A 315 9.26 -10.38 -13.19
CA THR A 315 10.12 -9.46 -13.96
C THR A 315 10.70 -8.37 -13.07
N ASP A 316 12.02 -8.20 -13.12
CA ASP A 316 12.71 -7.00 -12.65
C ASP A 316 12.60 -5.92 -13.74
N VAL A 317 12.01 -4.77 -13.42
CA VAL A 317 11.78 -3.66 -14.37
C VAL A 317 13.05 -2.88 -14.69
N LYS A 318 14.15 -3.11 -13.95
CA LYS A 318 15.47 -2.48 -14.16
C LYS A 318 15.46 -0.96 -14.03
N LEU A 319 14.64 -0.41 -13.14
CA LEU A 319 14.66 1.02 -12.83
C LEU A 319 16.03 1.46 -12.28
N ASP A 320 16.38 2.71 -12.54
CA ASP A 320 17.61 3.34 -12.04
C ASP A 320 17.45 4.02 -10.68
N ARG A 321 16.20 4.16 -10.23
CA ARG A 321 15.81 4.79 -8.96
C ARG A 321 14.69 4.00 -8.30
N SER A 322 14.61 4.08 -6.97
CA SER A 322 13.46 3.60 -6.20
C SER A 322 12.38 4.68 -6.21
N CYS A 323 11.50 4.63 -7.21
CA CYS A 323 10.27 5.41 -7.20
C CYS A 323 9.27 4.74 -6.24
N LEU A 324 8.59 5.54 -5.42
CA LEU A 324 7.47 5.07 -4.61
C LEU A 324 6.25 4.91 -5.54
N CYS A 325 6.25 3.83 -6.32
CA CYS A 325 5.13 3.42 -7.16
C CYS A 325 4.04 2.82 -6.26
N HIS A 326 2.93 3.53 -6.09
CA HIS A 326 1.82 3.10 -5.22
C HIS A 326 0.84 2.15 -5.92
N ASP A 327 0.59 2.40 -7.21
CA ASP A 327 -0.38 1.67 -8.04
C ASP A 327 0.22 1.36 -9.43
N ILE A 328 -0.38 0.38 -10.13
CA ILE A 328 -0.06 0.00 -11.52
C ILE A 328 -1.34 -0.12 -12.34
N GLY A 329 -1.23 0.15 -13.64
CA GLY A 329 -2.33 -0.09 -14.58
C GLY A 329 -2.24 -1.51 -15.14
N ILE A 330 -3.39 -2.10 -15.47
CA ILE A 330 -3.45 -3.28 -16.34
C ILE A 330 -4.42 -3.03 -17.48
N THR A 331 -4.21 -3.71 -18.59
CA THR A 331 -5.13 -3.81 -19.71
C THR A 331 -5.30 -5.28 -20.06
N SER A 332 -6.02 -5.60 -21.14
CA SER A 332 -6.12 -6.98 -21.62
C SER A 332 -4.77 -7.59 -22.03
N ARG A 333 -3.79 -6.77 -22.46
CA ARG A 333 -2.48 -7.28 -22.93
C ARG A 333 -1.26 -6.70 -22.21
N TYR A 334 -1.39 -5.57 -21.54
CA TYR A 334 -0.27 -4.81 -21.00
C TYR A 334 -0.43 -4.46 -19.53
N ILE A 335 0.70 -4.26 -18.87
CA ILE A 335 0.86 -3.64 -17.56
C ILE A 335 1.43 -2.24 -17.77
N ALA A 336 0.85 -1.24 -17.12
CA ALA A 336 1.32 0.14 -17.14
C ALA A 336 2.02 0.49 -15.82
N ILE A 337 3.27 0.92 -15.92
CA ILE A 337 4.20 1.13 -14.81
C ILE A 337 4.45 2.63 -14.64
N LEU A 338 4.23 3.16 -13.43
CA LEU A 338 4.39 4.58 -13.14
C LEU A 338 5.79 4.88 -12.57
N ASP A 339 6.68 5.48 -13.38
CA ASP A 339 8.01 5.93 -12.95
C ASP A 339 8.00 7.45 -12.72
N PHE A 340 7.40 7.84 -11.59
CA PHE A 340 7.22 9.23 -11.18
C PHE A 340 8.25 9.66 -10.12
N PRO A 341 8.59 10.96 -10.03
CA PRO A 341 9.74 11.42 -9.25
C PRO A 341 9.49 11.55 -7.73
N LEU A 342 8.58 10.75 -7.16
CA LEU A 342 8.52 10.54 -5.70
C LEU A 342 9.50 9.42 -5.35
N ILE A 343 10.66 9.78 -4.81
CA ILE A 343 11.82 8.87 -4.73
C ILE A 343 12.12 8.55 -3.27
N VAL A 344 12.36 7.26 -3.00
CA VAL A 344 12.95 6.75 -1.75
C VAL A 344 14.45 6.59 -1.95
N ASP A 345 15.27 7.34 -1.22
CA ASP A 345 16.74 7.27 -1.35
C ASP A 345 17.43 7.38 0.01
N SER A 346 17.97 6.26 0.51
CA SER A 346 18.71 6.20 1.77
C SER A 346 20.01 7.00 1.72
N ASN A 347 20.61 7.22 0.54
CA ASN A 347 21.82 8.03 0.41
C ASN A 347 21.57 9.52 0.68
N ARG A 348 20.33 9.99 0.54
CA ARG A 348 19.96 11.36 0.93
C ARG A 348 20.16 11.58 2.43
N LEU A 349 19.91 10.56 3.25
CA LEU A 349 20.09 10.68 4.70
C LEU A 349 21.56 10.98 5.06
N LEU A 350 22.52 10.37 4.35
CA LEU A 350 23.95 10.66 4.50
C LEU A 350 24.32 12.11 4.15
N ARG A 351 23.52 12.76 3.29
CA ARG A 351 23.69 14.15 2.85
C ARG A 351 22.76 15.12 3.59
N ARG A 352 22.24 14.73 4.75
CA ARG A 352 21.28 15.52 5.56
C ARG A 352 19.98 15.87 4.83
N GLY A 353 19.57 15.04 3.87
CA GLY A 353 18.30 15.13 3.16
C GLY A 353 17.22 14.19 3.73
N GLN A 354 16.06 14.16 3.08
CA GLN A 354 14.91 13.33 3.46
C GLN A 354 14.94 11.96 2.79
N LEU A 355 14.44 10.92 3.46
CA LEU A 355 14.34 9.57 2.90
C LEU A 355 13.43 9.54 1.67
N ILE A 356 12.21 10.08 1.81
CA ILE A 356 11.22 10.19 0.74
C ILE A 356 11.12 11.66 0.35
N LYS A 357 11.22 11.95 -0.95
CA LYS A 357 11.06 13.31 -1.49
C LYS A 357 10.60 13.28 -2.94
N PHE A 358 9.66 14.18 -3.25
CA PHE A 358 9.26 14.51 -4.62
C PHE A 358 10.28 15.46 -5.28
N ASP A 359 10.97 14.97 -6.30
CA ASP A 359 11.96 15.74 -7.06
C ASP A 359 11.33 16.31 -8.34
N LYS A 360 10.65 17.46 -8.22
CA LYS A 360 9.90 18.13 -9.30
C LYS A 360 10.67 18.31 -10.62
N GLU A 361 11.97 18.52 -10.54
CA GLU A 361 12.85 18.76 -11.70
C GLU A 361 13.27 17.46 -12.43
N LYS A 362 12.94 16.28 -11.89
CA LYS A 362 13.28 15.00 -12.52
C LYS A 362 12.18 14.55 -13.48
N TYR A 363 12.60 13.75 -14.46
CA TYR A 363 11.69 13.15 -15.43
C TYR A 363 10.59 12.30 -14.77
N ALA A 364 9.47 12.21 -15.47
CA ALA A 364 8.41 11.23 -15.27
C ALA A 364 8.17 10.48 -16.57
N ARG A 365 7.81 9.20 -16.46
CA ARG A 365 7.47 8.37 -17.61
C ARG A 365 6.53 7.25 -17.22
N ILE A 366 5.77 6.76 -18.19
CA ILE A 366 4.91 5.58 -18.05
C ILE A 366 5.47 4.48 -18.94
N GLY A 367 5.69 3.30 -18.37
CA GLY A 367 6.18 2.13 -19.08
C GLY A 367 5.04 1.18 -19.42
N ILE A 368 4.88 0.81 -20.68
CA ILE A 368 3.91 -0.18 -21.13
C ILE A 368 4.64 -1.48 -21.43
N MET A 369 4.35 -2.52 -20.66
CA MET A 369 4.96 -3.85 -20.75
C MET A 369 3.90 -4.89 -21.09
N PRO A 370 4.11 -5.80 -22.05
CA PRO A 370 3.24 -6.97 -22.20
C PRO A 370 3.13 -7.72 -20.85
N ILE A 371 1.97 -8.32 -20.54
CA ILE A 371 1.74 -8.99 -19.25
C ILE A 371 2.88 -9.96 -18.90
N TYR A 372 3.24 -10.87 -19.81
CA TYR A 372 4.36 -11.81 -19.64
C TYR A 372 5.71 -11.29 -20.19
N GLY A 373 5.87 -9.97 -20.26
CA GLY A 373 7.05 -9.30 -20.79
C GLY A 373 8.20 -9.22 -19.79
N ASP A 374 9.36 -8.76 -20.28
CA ASP A 374 10.55 -8.44 -19.49
C ASP A 374 10.94 -6.96 -19.62
N ALA A 375 12.01 -6.54 -18.94
CA ALA A 375 12.51 -5.16 -19.00
C ALA A 375 12.82 -4.65 -20.41
N ASN A 376 13.20 -5.53 -21.36
CA ASN A 376 13.52 -5.14 -22.73
C ASN A 376 12.26 -4.94 -23.58
N SER A 377 11.14 -5.52 -23.16
CA SER A 377 9.85 -5.39 -23.83
C SER A 377 9.07 -4.12 -23.45
N ILE A 378 9.58 -3.35 -22.48
CA ILE A 378 8.90 -2.14 -22.00
C ILE A 378 9.08 -1.00 -22.99
N GLN A 379 7.96 -0.43 -23.43
CA GLN A 379 7.95 0.84 -24.16
C GLN A 379 7.71 1.98 -23.17
N TRP A 380 8.69 2.89 -23.04
CA TRP A 380 8.62 4.05 -22.15
C TRP A 380 8.12 5.29 -22.87
N PHE A 381 7.19 6.00 -22.22
CA PHE A 381 6.61 7.24 -22.70
C PHE A 381 6.89 8.36 -21.70
N GLU A 382 7.53 9.44 -22.14
CA GLU A 382 7.78 10.62 -21.30
C GLU A 382 6.46 11.38 -21.08
N VAL A 383 6.21 11.80 -19.84
CA VAL A 383 5.01 12.53 -19.42
C VAL A 383 5.39 13.69 -18.51
N GLU A 384 4.49 14.66 -18.31
CA GLU A 384 4.72 15.73 -17.34
C GLU A 384 4.99 15.19 -15.91
N PRO A 385 6.02 15.68 -15.21
CA PRO A 385 6.28 15.35 -13.81
C PRO A 385 5.05 15.58 -12.91
N ASN A 386 4.70 14.56 -12.14
CA ASN A 386 3.53 14.56 -11.28
C ASN A 386 3.66 13.53 -10.16
N CYS A 387 2.75 13.59 -9.19
CA CYS A 387 2.59 12.59 -8.15
C CYS A 387 1.18 11.99 -8.29
N THR A 388 1.09 10.74 -8.74
CA THR A 388 -0.18 10.02 -8.86
C THR A 388 -0.09 8.76 -8.02
N PHE A 389 -0.98 8.63 -7.04
CA PHE A 389 -1.06 7.44 -6.21
C PHE A 389 -2.01 6.42 -6.83
N HIS A 390 -3.23 6.83 -7.19
CA HIS A 390 -4.25 5.91 -7.64
C HIS A 390 -4.61 6.07 -9.12
N LEU A 391 -4.80 4.94 -9.80
CA LEU A 391 -5.39 4.88 -11.12
C LEU A 391 -6.87 4.51 -11.01
N ILE A 392 -7.70 5.15 -11.84
CA ILE A 392 -9.12 4.80 -11.99
C ILE A 392 -9.24 3.51 -12.80
N ASN A 393 -8.65 3.51 -13.99
CA ASN A 393 -8.58 2.34 -14.87
C ASN A 393 -7.52 2.58 -15.96
N SER A 394 -7.17 1.51 -16.66
CA SER A 394 -6.41 1.59 -17.91
C SER A 394 -6.96 0.61 -18.93
N PHE A 395 -6.93 0.98 -20.20
CA PHE A 395 -7.49 0.17 -21.28
C PHE A 395 -6.80 0.45 -22.61
N GLU A 396 -7.10 -0.37 -23.60
CA GLU A 396 -6.59 -0.20 -24.95
C GLU A 396 -7.65 0.44 -25.86
N ASP A 397 -7.23 1.39 -26.67
CA ASP A 397 -8.09 2.07 -27.65
C ASP A 397 -7.35 2.17 -28.99
N GLY A 398 -7.61 1.21 -29.88
CA GLY A 398 -6.92 1.07 -31.16
C GLY A 398 -5.42 0.79 -31.02
N HIS A 399 -4.59 1.82 -31.20
CA HIS A 399 -3.13 1.74 -31.06
C HIS A 399 -2.61 2.42 -29.79
N GLU A 400 -3.51 2.89 -28.94
CA GLU A 400 -3.17 3.61 -27.73
C GLU A 400 -3.46 2.76 -26.50
N VAL A 401 -2.63 2.91 -25.47
CA VAL A 401 -2.97 2.54 -24.11
C VAL A 401 -3.39 3.81 -23.39
N VAL A 402 -4.60 3.81 -22.83
CA VAL A 402 -5.19 4.94 -22.12
C VAL A 402 -5.16 4.63 -20.62
N LEU A 403 -4.72 5.61 -19.83
CA LEU A 403 -4.75 5.57 -18.37
C LEU A 403 -5.57 6.75 -17.87
N TRP A 404 -6.47 6.48 -16.93
CA TRP A 404 -7.13 7.50 -16.13
C TRP A 404 -6.64 7.39 -14.68
N GLY A 405 -6.27 8.51 -14.08
CA GLY A 405 -5.77 8.52 -12.70
C GLY A 405 -5.97 9.83 -11.97
N CYS A 406 -5.76 9.79 -10.66
CA CYS A 406 -5.87 10.93 -9.76
C CYS A 406 -4.49 11.60 -9.64
N ARG A 407 -4.24 12.62 -10.48
CA ARG A 407 -2.95 13.31 -10.59
C ARG A 407 -2.87 14.49 -9.63
N ALA A 408 -1.86 14.49 -8.76
CA ALA A 408 -1.42 15.65 -7.99
C ALA A 408 -0.14 16.28 -8.60
N LEU A 409 0.07 17.57 -8.36
CA LEU A 409 1.24 18.32 -8.85
C LEU A 409 2.37 18.39 -7.81
N ASP A 410 2.13 17.90 -6.60
CA ASP A 410 3.10 17.87 -5.52
C ASP A 410 2.94 16.61 -4.65
N SER A 411 3.82 16.41 -3.68
CA SER A 411 3.89 15.20 -2.86
C SER A 411 2.68 15.03 -1.94
N ILE A 412 1.90 13.96 -2.14
CA ILE A 412 0.81 13.53 -1.23
C ILE A 412 1.35 13.12 0.16
N ILE A 413 2.63 12.75 0.25
CA ILE A 413 3.36 12.57 1.50
C ILE A 413 4.28 13.79 1.68
N PRO A 414 3.82 14.87 2.34
CA PRO A 414 4.57 16.11 2.37
C PRO A 414 5.84 15.99 3.23
N GLY A 415 6.83 16.85 2.94
CA GLY A 415 8.09 16.93 3.68
C GLY A 415 7.92 17.39 5.15
N PRO A 416 8.97 17.38 5.98
CA PRO A 416 8.96 17.81 7.38
C PRO A 416 8.51 19.25 7.60
N GLU A 417 8.77 20.14 6.64
CA GLU A 417 8.47 21.59 6.68
C GLU A 417 7.21 21.95 5.90
N ASP A 418 6.69 20.99 5.13
CA ASP A 418 5.52 21.14 4.27
C ASP A 418 4.30 20.60 5.01
N GLY A 419 3.34 21.48 5.29
CA GLY A 419 1.97 21.05 5.59
C GLY A 419 1.15 21.03 4.29
N LEU A 420 -0.11 20.61 4.35
CA LEU A 420 -1.12 20.89 3.34
C LEU A 420 -1.34 22.41 3.27
N LYS A 421 -0.45 23.13 2.58
CA LYS A 421 -0.50 24.59 2.44
C LYS A 421 -0.98 25.05 1.07
N GLU A 422 -1.05 24.15 0.09
CA GLU A 422 -1.42 24.46 -1.30
C GLU A 422 -2.36 23.41 -1.88
N SER A 423 -3.29 23.84 -2.73
CA SER A 423 -4.21 22.96 -3.48
C SER A 423 -3.49 22.02 -4.46
N LYS A 424 -2.22 22.29 -4.79
CA LYS A 424 -1.39 21.44 -5.68
C LYS A 424 -1.15 20.02 -5.15
N LEU A 425 -1.41 19.82 -3.86
CA LEU A 425 -1.30 18.53 -3.17
C LEU A 425 -2.52 17.63 -3.41
N PHE A 426 -3.65 18.19 -3.86
CA PHE A 426 -4.85 17.42 -4.13
C PHE A 426 -4.89 16.94 -5.58
N SER A 427 -5.37 15.71 -5.73
CA SER A 427 -5.46 15.02 -6.99
C SER A 427 -6.67 15.50 -7.82
N ARG A 428 -6.53 15.45 -9.15
CA ARG A 428 -7.62 15.66 -10.11
C ARG A 428 -7.59 14.57 -11.17
N VAL A 429 -8.73 14.30 -11.81
CA VAL A 429 -8.82 13.27 -12.84
C VAL A 429 -8.02 13.71 -14.06
N TYR A 430 -7.11 12.85 -14.48
CA TYR A 430 -6.18 13.09 -15.55
C TYR A 430 -6.11 11.88 -16.48
N GLU A 431 -5.97 12.15 -17.77
CA GLU A 431 -5.86 11.16 -18.82
C GLU A 431 -4.47 11.19 -19.45
N TRP A 432 -3.89 10.01 -19.65
CA TRP A 432 -2.74 9.78 -20.51
C TRP A 432 -3.14 8.84 -21.63
N ARG A 433 -2.97 9.24 -22.90
CA ARG A 433 -3.14 8.38 -24.08
C ARG A 433 -1.77 8.18 -24.73
N LEU A 434 -1.30 6.93 -24.72
CA LEU A 434 0.06 6.54 -25.09
C LEU A 434 0.02 5.73 -26.38
N ASN A 435 0.48 6.30 -27.49
CA ASN A 435 0.41 5.64 -28.79
C ASN A 435 1.56 4.63 -28.98
N MET A 436 1.22 3.34 -28.96
CA MET A 436 2.19 2.24 -29.05
C MET A 436 2.92 2.18 -30.39
N LYS A 437 2.40 2.80 -31.46
CA LYS A 437 3.06 2.82 -32.77
C LYS A 437 3.94 4.05 -32.99
N SER A 438 3.44 5.24 -32.69
CA SER A 438 4.16 6.49 -32.95
C SER A 438 5.06 6.93 -31.80
N GLY A 439 4.81 6.44 -30.59
CA GLY A 439 5.45 6.95 -29.37
C GLY A 439 4.85 8.28 -28.87
N GLU A 440 3.81 8.79 -29.52
CA GLU A 440 3.14 10.04 -29.14
C GLU A 440 2.43 9.88 -27.79
N VAL A 441 2.51 10.94 -26.97
CA VAL A 441 1.79 11.07 -25.70
C VAL A 441 0.82 12.24 -25.82
N LYS A 442 -0.44 11.99 -25.47
CA LYS A 442 -1.44 13.04 -25.25
C LYS A 442 -1.91 12.96 -23.82
N GLU A 443 -1.94 14.10 -23.14
CA GLU A 443 -2.36 14.13 -21.74
C GLU A 443 -3.18 15.37 -21.41
N LYS A 444 -4.20 15.22 -20.56
CA LYS A 444 -5.13 16.30 -20.21
C LYS A 444 -5.87 16.04 -18.90
N TYR A 445 -6.34 17.11 -18.25
CA TYR A 445 -7.33 17.01 -17.17
C TYR A 445 -8.71 16.69 -17.75
N LEU A 446 -9.44 15.79 -17.10
CA LEU A 446 -10.84 15.48 -17.45
C LEU A 446 -11.85 16.25 -16.60
N THR A 447 -11.43 16.73 -15.42
CA THR A 447 -12.28 17.46 -14.45
C THR A 447 -11.81 18.91 -14.25
N GLY A 448 -12.70 19.75 -13.73
CA GLY A 448 -12.45 21.19 -13.51
C GLY A 448 -11.34 21.49 -12.49
N ALA A 449 -10.88 22.74 -12.42
CA ALA A 449 -9.76 23.13 -11.56
C ALA A 449 -10.04 23.01 -10.04
N GLU A 450 -11.30 23.02 -9.64
CA GLU A 450 -11.76 22.97 -8.25
C GLU A 450 -12.29 21.58 -7.84
N GLU A 451 -12.25 20.61 -8.75
CA GLU A 451 -12.78 19.25 -8.55
C GLU A 451 -11.68 18.31 -8.04
N PHE A 452 -11.30 18.49 -6.78
CA PHE A 452 -10.29 17.67 -6.10
C PHE A 452 -10.88 16.33 -5.67
N MET A 453 -10.27 15.23 -6.10
CA MET A 453 -10.80 13.89 -5.84
C MET A 453 -9.74 12.81 -5.88
N ASP A 454 -9.96 11.76 -5.10
CA ASP A 454 -9.07 10.61 -4.98
C ASP A 454 -9.85 9.34 -4.60
N PHE A 455 -9.15 8.25 -4.28
CA PHE A 455 -9.73 6.93 -3.99
C PHE A 455 -10.73 6.48 -5.06
N PRO A 456 -10.28 6.34 -6.32
CA PRO A 456 -11.15 5.96 -7.41
C PRO A 456 -11.62 4.51 -7.31
N MET A 457 -12.81 4.25 -7.84
CA MET A 457 -13.41 2.93 -7.96
C MET A 457 -14.23 2.83 -9.24
N ILE A 458 -14.33 1.62 -9.79
CA ILE A 458 -15.14 1.28 -10.95
C ILE A 458 -15.92 0.00 -10.66
N ASN A 459 -16.86 -0.36 -11.53
CA ASN A 459 -17.34 -1.74 -11.58
C ASN A 459 -16.17 -2.65 -11.99
N ALA A 460 -15.69 -3.49 -11.06
CA ALA A 460 -14.49 -4.30 -11.25
C ALA A 460 -14.55 -5.25 -12.46
N SER A 461 -15.75 -5.55 -12.98
CA SER A 461 -15.96 -6.30 -14.23
C SER A 461 -15.33 -5.62 -15.47
N PHE A 462 -15.00 -4.33 -15.35
CA PHE A 462 -14.40 -3.52 -16.41
C PHE A 462 -12.93 -3.16 -16.15
N THR A 463 -12.30 -3.76 -15.14
CA THR A 463 -10.87 -3.55 -14.88
C THR A 463 -10.05 -3.99 -16.10
N GLY A 464 -9.22 -3.10 -16.62
CA GLY A 464 -8.36 -3.40 -17.77
C GLY A 464 -9.02 -3.30 -19.15
N ILE A 465 -10.29 -2.89 -19.21
CA ILE A 465 -11.03 -2.64 -20.46
C ILE A 465 -11.74 -1.30 -20.39
N LYS A 466 -12.16 -0.76 -21.55
CA LYS A 466 -12.82 0.54 -21.62
C LYS A 466 -14.15 0.50 -20.85
N ASN A 467 -14.37 1.54 -20.04
CA ASN A 467 -15.54 1.70 -19.18
C ASN A 467 -16.09 3.13 -19.34
N ARG A 468 -17.39 3.33 -19.07
CA ARG A 468 -18.08 4.62 -19.20
C ARG A 468 -18.16 5.39 -17.90
N TYR A 469 -18.14 4.69 -16.76
CA TYR A 469 -18.38 5.27 -15.44
C TYR A 469 -17.23 4.99 -14.49
N GLY A 470 -16.86 6.01 -13.72
CA GLY A 470 -15.98 5.88 -12.57
C GLY A 470 -16.56 6.61 -11.37
N TYR A 471 -16.06 6.30 -10.18
CA TYR A 471 -16.47 6.98 -8.96
C TYR A 471 -15.26 7.34 -8.13
N THR A 472 -15.33 8.44 -7.39
CA THR A 472 -14.23 8.93 -6.55
C THR A 472 -14.77 9.54 -5.26
N GLN A 473 -13.93 9.60 -4.24
CA GLN A 473 -14.16 10.42 -3.06
C GLN A 473 -13.68 11.85 -3.35
N VAL A 474 -14.50 12.85 -3.04
CA VAL A 474 -14.23 14.27 -3.33
C VAL A 474 -13.70 14.94 -2.09
N VAL A 475 -12.52 15.55 -2.21
CA VAL A 475 -11.84 16.23 -1.12
C VAL A 475 -12.66 17.46 -0.71
N ASP A 476 -12.85 17.66 0.59
CA ASP A 476 -13.26 18.93 1.17
C ASP A 476 -11.98 19.74 1.48
N PRO A 477 -11.64 20.78 0.70
CA PRO A 477 -10.38 21.49 0.89
C PRO A 477 -10.32 22.20 2.23
N THR A 478 -11.44 22.77 2.69
CA THR A 478 -11.50 23.54 3.93
C THR A 478 -11.22 22.65 5.12
N ALA A 479 -11.92 21.51 5.19
CA ALA A 479 -11.73 20.53 6.25
C ALA A 479 -10.34 19.88 6.19
N SER A 480 -9.82 19.64 4.98
CA SER A 480 -8.50 19.04 4.78
C SER A 480 -7.36 19.95 5.22
N PHE A 481 -7.41 21.25 4.89
CA PHE A 481 -6.42 22.23 5.35
C PHE A 481 -6.47 22.42 6.87
N ALA A 482 -7.66 22.43 7.46
CA ALA A 482 -7.82 22.53 8.91
C ALA A 482 -7.28 21.29 9.65
N ALA A 483 -7.30 20.12 9.02
CA ALA A 483 -6.81 18.87 9.58
C ALA A 483 -5.37 18.53 9.21
N ASP A 484 -4.76 19.24 8.26
CA ASP A 484 -3.46 18.88 7.66
C ASP A 484 -3.42 17.43 7.09
N ILE A 485 -4.59 16.87 6.80
CA ILE A 485 -4.81 15.52 6.25
C ILE A 485 -6.06 15.57 5.34
N PRO A 486 -6.08 14.89 4.17
CA PRO A 486 -7.26 14.86 3.31
C PRO A 486 -8.52 14.32 4.02
N LYS A 487 -9.64 15.01 3.80
CA LYS A 487 -10.99 14.61 4.21
C LYS A 487 -11.93 14.67 3.02
N TYR A 488 -12.88 13.75 2.94
CA TYR A 488 -13.72 13.58 1.77
C TYR A 488 -15.20 13.86 2.08
N GLY A 489 -15.68 15.03 1.67
CA GLY A 489 -17.03 15.54 1.99
C GLY A 489 -18.10 15.23 0.93
N ALA A 490 -17.75 14.51 -0.14
CA ALA A 490 -18.71 14.05 -1.15
C ALA A 490 -18.18 12.83 -1.90
N LEU A 491 -19.04 12.20 -2.71
CA LEU A 491 -18.67 11.27 -3.75
C LEU A 491 -18.97 11.87 -5.12
N ALA A 492 -18.20 11.50 -6.14
CA ALA A 492 -18.44 11.87 -7.53
C ALA A 492 -18.63 10.63 -8.40
N LYS A 493 -19.52 10.73 -9.38
CA LYS A 493 -19.70 9.81 -10.50
C LYS A 493 -19.22 10.52 -11.77
N LEU A 494 -18.23 9.92 -12.41
CA LEU A 494 -17.56 10.39 -13.61
C LEU A 494 -18.18 9.74 -14.84
N TYR A 495 -18.56 10.54 -15.84
CA TYR A 495 -19.17 10.08 -17.09
C TYR A 495 -18.17 10.26 -18.24
N PHE A 496 -17.30 9.28 -18.48
CA PHE A 496 -16.13 9.42 -19.37
C PHE A 496 -16.48 9.65 -20.85
N GLU A 497 -17.69 9.27 -21.28
CA GLU A 497 -18.15 9.44 -22.66
C GLU A 497 -19.12 10.62 -22.83
N GLU A 498 -19.45 11.33 -21.75
CA GLU A 498 -20.40 12.44 -21.78
C GLU A 498 -19.68 13.76 -21.48
N PRO A 499 -19.70 14.74 -22.39
CA PRO A 499 -19.10 16.04 -22.14
C PRO A 499 -19.90 16.81 -21.08
N CYS A 500 -19.22 17.65 -20.31
CA CYS A 500 -19.87 18.54 -19.35
C CYS A 500 -20.74 19.58 -20.07
N SER A 501 -22.01 19.68 -19.68
CA SER A 501 -22.99 20.62 -20.27
C SER A 501 -23.10 21.95 -19.51
N GLU A 502 -22.61 22.02 -18.27
CA GLU A 502 -22.73 23.17 -17.38
C GLU A 502 -21.35 23.66 -16.92
N PHE A 503 -21.03 24.92 -17.19
CA PHE A 503 -19.68 25.45 -16.98
C PHE A 503 -19.62 26.43 -15.80
N PRO A 504 -18.69 26.26 -14.85
CA PRO A 504 -18.34 27.30 -13.91
C PRO A 504 -17.85 28.57 -14.64
N MET A 505 -18.18 29.74 -14.12
CA MET A 505 -17.77 31.03 -14.68
C MET A 505 -16.24 31.21 -14.63
N GLY A 506 -15.57 31.23 -15.79
CA GLY A 506 -14.18 31.71 -15.90
C GLY A 506 -13.19 30.82 -16.69
N GLU A 507 -13.53 29.58 -17.02
CA GLU A 507 -12.61 28.69 -17.74
C GLU A 507 -12.71 28.87 -19.28
N THR A 508 -11.56 28.92 -19.97
CA THR A 508 -11.45 29.29 -21.41
C THR A 508 -11.22 28.11 -22.36
N ARG A 509 -11.15 26.86 -21.87
CA ARG A 509 -11.14 25.65 -22.72
C ARG A 509 -12.24 24.69 -22.27
N LYS A 510 -13.44 24.96 -22.78
CA LYS A 510 -14.72 24.41 -22.30
C LYS A 510 -15.15 23.10 -22.99
N GLU A 511 -14.46 22.64 -24.04
CA GLU A 511 -15.01 21.61 -24.94
C GLU A 511 -14.57 20.16 -24.62
N GLU A 512 -13.80 19.92 -23.56
CA GLU A 512 -13.16 18.61 -23.32
C GLU A 512 -13.33 18.01 -21.91
N LEU A 513 -14.01 18.71 -20.99
CA LEU A 513 -14.27 18.19 -19.64
C LEU A 513 -15.41 17.17 -19.67
N ILE A 514 -15.32 16.15 -18.82
CA ILE A 514 -16.36 15.13 -18.68
C ILE A 514 -17.47 15.62 -17.73
N ARG A 515 -18.67 15.10 -17.89
CA ARG A 515 -19.76 15.31 -16.93
C ARG A 515 -19.42 14.62 -15.61
N VAL A 516 -19.66 15.34 -14.52
CA VAL A 516 -19.50 14.84 -13.15
C VAL A 516 -20.81 15.06 -12.37
N GLU A 517 -21.30 14.01 -11.72
CA GLU A 517 -22.44 14.08 -10.82
C GLU A 517 -21.97 13.85 -9.38
N TYR A 518 -22.53 14.59 -8.42
CA TYR A 518 -22.06 14.59 -7.03
C TYR A 518 -23.13 14.08 -6.06
N HIS A 519 -22.73 13.20 -5.16
CA HIS A 519 -23.45 12.91 -3.92
C HIS A 519 -22.78 13.67 -2.79
N ARG A 520 -23.39 14.77 -2.33
CA ARG A 520 -22.81 15.63 -1.30
C ARG A 520 -23.31 15.23 0.07
N PHE A 521 -22.38 15.00 1.00
CA PHE A 521 -22.76 14.81 2.39
C PHE A 521 -23.09 16.16 3.04
N GLU A 522 -23.75 16.09 4.20
CA GLU A 522 -23.99 17.27 5.01
C GLU A 522 -22.65 17.89 5.48
N ARG A 523 -22.72 19.13 5.97
CA ARG A 523 -21.54 19.80 6.52
C ARG A 523 -20.91 18.95 7.63
N ASN A 524 -19.58 18.89 7.67
CA ASN A 524 -18.79 18.14 8.65
C ASN A 524 -19.08 16.62 8.66
N VAL A 525 -19.63 16.11 7.56
CA VAL A 525 -19.82 14.68 7.35
C VAL A 525 -18.85 14.20 6.27
N PHE A 526 -18.04 13.21 6.60
CA PHE A 526 -16.96 12.76 5.72
C PHE A 526 -16.99 11.24 5.54
N CYS A 527 -16.59 10.78 4.35
CA CYS A 527 -16.59 9.38 3.98
C CYS A 527 -15.18 8.79 3.87
N THR A 528 -15.07 7.47 4.00
CA THR A 528 -13.88 6.67 3.65
C THR A 528 -14.26 5.25 3.24
N GLY A 529 -13.34 4.54 2.58
CA GLY A 529 -13.53 3.12 2.30
C GLY A 529 -14.58 2.77 1.26
N SER A 530 -14.95 3.71 0.40
CA SER A 530 -16.05 3.49 -0.53
C SER A 530 -15.76 2.36 -1.52
N ALA A 531 -16.78 1.58 -1.87
CA ALA A 531 -16.69 0.49 -2.84
C ALA A 531 -17.94 0.45 -3.74
N PHE A 532 -17.75 0.02 -4.99
CA PHE A 532 -18.87 -0.30 -5.88
C PHE A 532 -19.42 -1.69 -5.57
N VAL A 533 -20.74 -1.79 -5.40
CA VAL A 533 -21.48 -3.02 -5.17
C VAL A 533 -22.36 -3.29 -6.39
N ARG A 534 -22.01 -4.33 -7.16
CA ARG A 534 -22.79 -4.72 -8.32
C ARG A 534 -24.15 -5.27 -7.87
N LYS A 535 -25.21 -4.83 -8.55
CA LYS A 535 -26.55 -5.39 -8.37
C LYS A 535 -26.59 -6.86 -8.80
N GLU A 536 -27.22 -7.72 -7.99
CA GLU A 536 -27.46 -9.11 -8.40
C GLU A 536 -28.32 -9.14 -9.67
N GLY A 537 -27.83 -9.81 -10.72
CA GLY A 537 -28.49 -9.82 -12.03
C GLY A 537 -28.43 -8.49 -12.79
N GLY A 538 -27.65 -7.51 -12.33
CA GLY A 538 -27.40 -6.25 -13.05
C GLY A 538 -26.71 -6.49 -14.39
N VAL A 539 -27.09 -5.73 -15.41
CA VAL A 539 -26.60 -5.88 -16.79
C VAL A 539 -25.77 -4.67 -17.20
N GLU A 540 -26.22 -3.47 -16.87
CA GLU A 540 -25.53 -2.23 -17.20
C GLU A 540 -24.29 -2.03 -16.31
N GLU A 541 -23.35 -1.21 -16.79
CA GLU A 541 -22.09 -0.96 -16.11
C GLU A 541 -22.28 -0.35 -14.71
N ASP A 542 -23.21 0.60 -14.58
CA ASP A 542 -23.64 1.23 -13.34
C ASP A 542 -24.92 0.62 -12.76
N ASP A 543 -25.22 -0.66 -13.03
CA ASP A 543 -26.24 -1.37 -12.26
C ASP A 543 -25.68 -1.76 -10.88
N GLY A 544 -25.77 -0.84 -9.92
CA GLY A 544 -25.28 -1.09 -8.58
C GLY A 544 -25.39 0.10 -7.63
N TRP A 545 -24.66 -0.01 -6.53
CA TRP A 545 -24.61 0.99 -5.47
C TRP A 545 -23.18 1.34 -5.12
N ILE A 546 -22.96 2.54 -4.57
CA ILE A 546 -21.77 2.83 -3.78
C ILE A 546 -22.11 2.59 -2.31
N ILE A 547 -21.28 1.80 -1.64
CA ILE A 547 -21.32 1.63 -0.19
C ILE A 547 -20.12 2.32 0.43
N THR A 548 -20.30 3.06 1.53
CA THR A 548 -19.19 3.78 2.17
C THR A 548 -19.41 3.98 3.66
N PHE A 549 -18.32 3.96 4.45
CA PHE A 549 -18.36 4.44 5.82
C PHE A 549 -18.44 5.97 5.84
N VAL A 550 -19.21 6.51 6.77
CA VAL A 550 -19.47 7.94 6.94
C VAL A 550 -19.37 8.30 8.42
N TYR A 551 -18.74 9.41 8.73
CA TYR A 551 -18.66 9.95 10.08
C TYR A 551 -19.12 11.40 10.11
N ASN A 552 -20.04 11.70 11.03
CA ASN A 552 -20.48 13.06 11.31
C ASN A 552 -19.66 13.61 12.48
N GLU A 553 -18.80 14.60 12.22
CA GLU A 553 -17.93 15.19 13.24
C GLU A 553 -18.67 16.09 14.24
N ASP A 554 -19.87 16.56 13.91
CA ASP A 554 -20.68 17.38 14.82
C ASP A 554 -21.43 16.52 15.85
N THR A 555 -21.89 15.33 15.46
CA THR A 555 -22.67 14.42 16.33
C THR A 555 -21.86 13.25 16.87
N GLY A 556 -20.71 12.95 16.28
CA GLY A 556 -19.89 11.79 16.62
C GLY A 556 -20.46 10.45 16.13
N ILE A 557 -21.47 10.47 15.26
CA ILE A 557 -22.17 9.28 14.77
C ILE A 557 -21.42 8.69 13.57
N SER A 558 -21.25 7.37 13.56
CA SER A 558 -20.72 6.60 12.43
C SER A 558 -21.84 5.86 11.73
N GLN A 559 -21.87 5.92 10.41
CA GLN A 559 -22.86 5.21 9.59
C GLN A 559 -22.19 4.53 8.40
N VAL A 560 -22.92 3.64 7.75
CA VAL A 560 -22.64 3.18 6.38
C VAL A 560 -23.77 3.62 5.47
N HIS A 561 -23.44 4.32 4.40
CA HIS A 561 -24.43 4.79 3.41
C HIS A 561 -24.39 3.90 2.18
N ILE A 562 -25.58 3.56 1.66
CA ILE A 562 -25.77 2.87 0.37
C ILE A 562 -26.40 3.87 -0.60
N ILE A 563 -25.74 4.14 -1.72
CA ILE A 563 -26.10 5.19 -2.67
C ILE A 563 -26.38 4.57 -4.03
N ASP A 564 -27.56 4.81 -4.59
CA ASP A 564 -27.96 4.32 -5.91
C ASP A 564 -27.18 5.05 -7.01
N THR A 565 -26.41 4.29 -7.79
CA THR A 565 -25.57 4.88 -8.84
C THR A 565 -26.37 5.44 -10.02
N LYS A 566 -27.65 5.08 -10.16
CA LYS A 566 -28.57 5.66 -11.15
C LYS A 566 -29.33 6.89 -10.65
N LYS A 567 -29.30 7.14 -9.34
CA LYS A 567 -29.89 8.32 -8.68
C LYS A 567 -28.85 8.96 -7.77
N PHE A 568 -27.66 9.21 -8.33
CA PHE A 568 -26.45 9.43 -7.55
C PHE A 568 -26.49 10.74 -6.75
N SER A 569 -27.05 11.81 -7.31
CA SER A 569 -27.24 13.08 -6.58
C SER A 569 -28.35 13.06 -5.52
N GLY A 570 -29.09 11.95 -5.40
CA GLY A 570 -30.18 11.80 -4.43
C GLY A 570 -29.70 11.44 -3.02
N GLU A 571 -30.65 11.29 -2.10
CA GLU A 571 -30.40 10.73 -0.77
C GLU A 571 -29.86 9.30 -0.86
N ALA A 572 -29.08 8.88 0.13
CA ALA A 572 -28.71 7.49 0.30
C ALA A 572 -29.99 6.63 0.44
N VAL A 573 -30.04 5.50 -0.27
CA VAL A 573 -31.21 4.59 -0.20
C VAL A 573 -31.28 3.88 1.15
N ALA A 574 -30.15 3.72 1.83
CA ALA A 574 -30.08 3.28 3.22
C ALA A 574 -28.92 3.97 3.96
N LYS A 575 -29.16 4.35 5.22
CA LYS A 575 -28.14 4.81 6.17
C LYS A 575 -28.17 3.88 7.38
N ILE A 576 -27.08 3.16 7.62
CA ILE A 576 -26.97 2.10 8.64
C ILE A 576 -26.12 2.64 9.78
N THR A 577 -26.71 2.90 10.94
CA THR A 577 -25.98 3.49 12.09
C THR A 577 -25.20 2.43 12.84
N ILE A 578 -23.91 2.68 13.05
CA ILE A 578 -23.02 1.82 13.83
C ILE A 578 -22.96 2.40 15.26
N PRO A 579 -23.27 1.61 16.30
CA PRO A 579 -23.35 2.07 17.70
C PRO A 579 -21.98 2.33 18.36
N CYS A 580 -20.93 2.53 17.55
CA CYS A 580 -19.60 2.90 18.00
C CYS A 580 -18.92 3.77 16.94
N ARG A 581 -17.85 4.47 17.34
CA ARG A 581 -17.06 5.30 16.43
C ARG A 581 -16.29 4.41 15.46
N VAL A 582 -16.34 4.77 14.19
CA VAL A 582 -15.55 4.18 13.12
C VAL A 582 -14.56 5.25 12.62
N PRO A 583 -13.25 5.09 12.88
CA PRO A 583 -12.26 6.09 12.48
C PRO A 583 -12.12 6.14 10.97
N TYR A 584 -11.57 7.23 10.45
CA TYR A 584 -11.20 7.32 9.03
C TYR A 584 -10.19 6.23 8.67
N GLY A 585 -10.31 5.67 7.46
CA GLY A 585 -9.34 4.73 6.92
C GLY A 585 -9.05 4.98 5.44
N PHE A 586 -8.60 3.94 4.76
CA PHE A 586 -8.15 4.01 3.37
C PHE A 586 -9.11 3.24 2.46
N HIS A 587 -8.63 2.17 1.84
CA HIS A 587 -9.40 1.42 0.86
C HIS A 587 -10.38 0.45 1.51
N GLY A 588 -11.52 0.29 0.86
CA GLY A 588 -12.52 -0.72 1.18
C GLY A 588 -12.88 -1.56 -0.04
N ALA A 589 -13.47 -2.70 0.24
CA ALA A 589 -13.97 -3.64 -0.75
C ALA A 589 -15.36 -4.12 -0.32
N PHE A 590 -16.15 -4.57 -1.29
CA PHE A 590 -17.32 -5.39 -1.03
C PHE A 590 -17.04 -6.79 -1.56
N VAL A 591 -17.08 -7.78 -0.67
CA VAL A 591 -16.83 -9.18 -1.03
C VAL A 591 -18.16 -9.92 -0.97
N SER A 592 -18.62 -10.39 -2.13
CA SER A 592 -19.82 -11.24 -2.20
C SER A 592 -19.52 -12.62 -1.64
N ILE A 593 -20.25 -13.03 -0.61
CA ILE A 593 -20.14 -14.35 0.01
C ILE A 593 -21.52 -14.90 0.35
N SER A 594 -21.62 -16.22 0.50
CA SER A 594 -22.80 -16.89 1.05
C SER A 594 -22.54 -17.31 2.50
N PHE A 595 -23.52 -17.06 3.37
CA PHE A 595 -23.42 -17.23 4.83
C PHE A 595 -23.97 -18.54 5.39
#